data_AF-A0A2S7DAF9-F1
#
_entry.id   AF-A0A2S7DAF9-F1
#
_cell.length_a   1.000
_cell.length_b   1.000
_cell.length_c   1.000
_cell.angle_alpha   90.00
_cell.angle_beta   90.00
_cell.angle_gamma   90.00
#
_symmetry.space_group_name_H-M   'P 1'
#
loop_
_entity.id
_entity.type
_entity.pdbx_description
1 polymer ?
#
loop_
_entity_poly.entity_id
_entity_poly.type
_entity_poly.pdbx_seq_one_letter_code
_entity_poly.pdbx_strand_id
1 'polypeptide(L)'
;MNVLRKCVLLMLSLLFAACSAPVPRSAPAASPQALFKGNDVSEADVIRRSQLEGCQLIPYDTRRSTCVDQNDGLHDASACGALACQQAAGAAANRQRLAAWQNCVDRRTLINGAFDNTLKDLDAFKKGPSYKGWKQQGKNAMAEVIRKIKLGQSGHAIALKNATSTLNDCKKIVR
;
A
#
# COMPACT_ATOMS: atom_id res chain seq x y z
N MET A 1 27.34 68.17 7.95
CA MET A 1 27.68 66.73 7.80
C MET A 1 26.43 65.91 8.02
N ASN A 2 25.79 65.37 6.96
CA ASN A 2 24.85 64.24 7.05
C ASN A 2 24.27 63.86 5.66
N VAL A 3 25.14 63.58 4.69
CA VAL A 3 24.73 63.08 3.36
C VAL A 3 25.31 61.69 3.06
N LEU A 4 25.90 61.03 4.06
CA LEU A 4 26.68 59.78 3.89
C LEU A 4 26.00 58.52 4.47
N ARG A 5 24.67 58.51 4.66
CA ARG A 5 23.98 57.39 5.33
C ARG A 5 22.78 56.78 4.59
N LYS A 6 22.67 56.96 3.27
CA LYS A 6 21.53 56.41 2.50
C LYS A 6 21.88 55.52 1.29
N CYS A 7 23.16 55.18 1.07
CA CYS A 7 23.58 54.44 -0.14
C CYS A 7 24.16 53.05 0.12
N VAL A 8 23.69 52.30 1.14
CA VAL A 8 24.22 50.95 1.43
C VAL A 8 23.14 49.85 1.39
N LEU A 9 21.85 50.19 1.25
CA LEU A 9 20.77 49.19 1.30
C LEU A 9 20.12 48.86 -0.05
N LEU A 10 20.71 49.26 -1.18
CA LEU A 10 20.10 49.12 -2.50
C LEU A 10 20.95 48.36 -3.54
N MET A 11 22.03 47.69 -3.12
CA MET A 11 22.90 46.90 -4.00
C MET A 11 23.20 45.49 -3.43
N LEU A 12 22.17 44.82 -2.91
CA LEU A 12 22.28 43.41 -2.48
C LEU A 12 20.99 42.60 -2.80
N SER A 13 20.22 43.03 -3.80
CA SER A 13 18.95 42.40 -4.18
C SER A 13 18.96 41.77 -5.57
N LEU A 14 20.12 41.72 -6.23
CA LEU A 14 20.26 41.14 -7.56
C LEU A 14 21.45 40.19 -7.51
N LEU A 15 21.19 38.90 -7.24
CA LEU A 15 21.96 37.73 -7.68
C LEU A 15 21.57 36.48 -6.86
N PHE A 16 20.31 36.03 -6.97
CA PHE A 16 19.95 34.62 -6.79
C PHE A 16 18.73 34.28 -7.66
N ALA A 17 18.85 34.52 -8.96
CA ALA A 17 18.07 33.80 -9.97
C ALA A 17 18.96 32.67 -10.52
N ALA A 18 19.34 31.73 -9.64
CA ALA A 18 19.89 30.46 -10.09
C ALA A 18 18.71 29.58 -10.49
N CYS A 19 18.61 29.29 -11.78
CA CYS A 19 17.61 28.44 -12.40
C CYS A 19 17.42 27.15 -11.59
N SER A 20 16.29 27.05 -10.88
CA SER A 20 15.75 25.76 -10.48
C SER A 20 15.16 25.14 -11.73
N ALA A 21 16.01 24.60 -12.60
CA ALA A 21 15.54 23.67 -13.60
C ALA A 21 14.81 22.56 -12.82
N PRO A 22 13.55 22.24 -13.11
CA PRO A 22 12.90 21.11 -12.48
C PRO A 22 13.77 19.91 -12.82
N VAL A 23 14.31 19.25 -11.78
CA VAL A 23 14.99 17.96 -11.93
C VAL A 23 14.06 17.12 -12.79
N PRO A 24 14.51 16.61 -13.96
CA PRO A 24 13.70 15.68 -14.72
C PRO A 24 13.44 14.53 -13.76
N ARG A 25 12.19 14.43 -13.29
CA ARG A 25 11.75 13.26 -12.55
C ARG A 25 11.98 12.14 -13.54
N SER A 26 12.96 11.28 -13.26
CA SER A 26 13.20 10.09 -14.06
C SER A 26 11.83 9.49 -14.31
N ALA A 27 11.43 9.40 -15.58
CA ALA A 27 10.20 8.73 -15.94
C ALA A 27 10.22 7.40 -15.18
N PRO A 28 9.14 7.02 -14.47
CA PRO A 28 9.11 5.74 -13.80
C PRO A 28 9.55 4.73 -14.84
N ALA A 29 10.66 4.03 -14.57
CA ALA A 29 11.19 3.02 -15.47
C ALA A 29 9.98 2.20 -15.87
N ALA A 30 9.68 2.18 -17.17
CA ALA A 30 8.50 1.52 -17.70
C ALA A 30 8.44 0.17 -16.99
N SER A 31 7.35 -0.05 -16.25
CA SER A 31 7.15 -1.30 -15.52
C SER A 31 7.52 -2.41 -16.50
N PRO A 32 8.45 -3.33 -16.16
CA PRO A 32 8.87 -4.37 -17.09
C PRO A 32 7.60 -4.91 -17.71
N GLN A 33 7.45 -4.71 -19.02
CA GLN A 33 6.19 -5.02 -19.69
C GLN A 33 5.81 -6.42 -19.24
N ALA A 34 4.65 -6.54 -18.59
CA ALA A 34 4.15 -7.80 -18.11
C ALA A 34 3.95 -8.69 -19.33
N LEU A 35 4.99 -9.47 -19.65
CA LEU A 35 5.04 -10.43 -20.76
C LEU A 35 4.10 -11.62 -20.51
N PHE A 36 3.33 -11.60 -19.44
CA PHE A 36 2.45 -12.66 -19.01
C PHE A 36 1.02 -12.12 -18.91
N LYS A 37 0.23 -12.37 -19.95
CA LYS A 37 -1.22 -12.23 -19.91
C LYS A 37 -1.77 -13.28 -18.94
N GLY A 38 -2.31 -12.83 -17.81
CA GLY A 38 -3.26 -13.56 -16.96
C GLY A 38 -2.81 -14.94 -16.45
N ASN A 39 -2.44 -15.00 -15.17
CA ASN A 39 -2.15 -16.21 -14.37
C ASN A 39 -0.80 -16.90 -14.60
N ASP A 40 0.03 -16.43 -15.53
CA ASP A 40 1.38 -16.99 -15.66
C ASP A 40 2.29 -16.50 -14.55
N VAL A 41 2.71 -17.42 -13.70
CA VAL A 41 3.62 -17.19 -12.59
C VAL A 41 5.02 -17.62 -13.04
N SER A 42 6.00 -16.74 -12.92
CA SER A 42 7.40 -17.05 -13.26
C SER A 42 8.13 -17.68 -12.06
N GLU A 43 8.90 -18.74 -12.31
CA GLU A 43 9.75 -19.37 -11.29
C GLU A 43 10.74 -18.36 -10.68
N ALA A 44 11.38 -17.54 -11.53
CA ALA A 44 12.34 -16.54 -11.09
C ALA A 44 11.67 -15.43 -10.25
N ASP A 45 10.46 -15.01 -10.62
CA ASP A 45 9.69 -14.03 -9.85
C ASP A 45 9.28 -14.59 -8.48
N VAL A 46 8.81 -15.84 -8.42
CA VAL A 46 8.44 -16.49 -7.15
C VAL A 46 9.65 -16.69 -6.24
N ILE A 47 10.80 -17.08 -6.78
CA ILE A 47 12.05 -17.18 -6.02
C ILE A 47 12.40 -15.81 -5.41
N ARG A 48 12.38 -14.74 -6.22
CA ARG A 48 12.65 -13.39 -5.72
C ARG A 48 11.66 -12.99 -4.62
N ARG A 49 10.37 -13.26 -4.80
CA ARG A 49 9.32 -12.89 -3.83
C ARG A 49 9.35 -13.67 -2.55
N SER A 50 9.83 -14.91 -2.57
CA SER A 50 9.96 -15.71 -1.34
C SER A 50 10.83 -15.02 -0.28
N GLN A 51 11.70 -14.10 -0.69
CA GLN A 51 12.55 -13.30 0.19
C GLN A 51 11.89 -12.00 0.70
N LEU A 52 10.67 -11.69 0.26
CA LEU A 52 9.93 -10.48 0.61
C LEU A 52 8.84 -10.78 1.64
N GLU A 53 8.12 -9.73 2.06
CA GLU A 53 7.04 -9.79 3.05
C GLU A 53 5.83 -8.96 2.61
N GLY A 54 4.68 -9.21 3.25
CA GLY A 54 3.44 -8.45 3.04
C GLY A 54 2.97 -8.46 1.58
N CYS A 55 2.49 -7.31 1.08
CA CYS A 55 2.00 -7.17 -0.29
C CYS A 55 3.03 -7.54 -1.37
N GLN A 56 4.33 -7.48 -1.06
CA GLN A 56 5.39 -7.78 -2.03
C GLN A 56 5.46 -9.27 -2.40
N LEU A 57 4.82 -10.13 -1.61
CA LEU A 57 4.67 -11.56 -1.89
C LEU A 57 3.80 -11.84 -3.12
N ILE A 58 2.95 -10.89 -3.55
CA ILE A 58 1.98 -11.09 -4.62
C ILE A 58 2.68 -11.06 -6.01
N PRO A 59 2.66 -12.16 -6.77
CA PRO A 59 3.33 -12.24 -8.08
C PRO A 59 2.61 -11.51 -9.21
N TYR A 60 1.35 -11.15 -9.00
CA TYR A 60 0.55 -10.45 -10.01
C TYR A 60 0.70 -8.94 -9.85
N ASP A 61 1.32 -8.29 -10.82
CA ASP A 61 1.73 -6.87 -10.75
C ASP A 61 0.59 -5.93 -10.36
N THR A 62 -0.54 -5.96 -11.07
CA THR A 62 -1.70 -5.10 -10.77
C THR A 62 -2.26 -5.37 -9.37
N ARG A 63 -2.29 -6.63 -8.93
CA ARG A 63 -2.83 -6.99 -7.61
C ARG A 63 -1.87 -6.54 -6.50
N ARG A 64 -0.57 -6.67 -6.75
CA ARG A 64 0.46 -6.20 -5.84
C ARG A 64 0.44 -4.68 -5.70
N SER A 65 0.39 -3.94 -6.81
CA SER A 65 0.34 -2.47 -6.75
C SER A 65 -0.88 -2.03 -5.97
N THR A 66 -2.06 -2.59 -6.25
CA THR A 66 -3.27 -2.31 -5.45
C THR A 66 -3.05 -2.62 -3.97
N CYS A 67 -2.50 -3.79 -3.62
CA CYS A 67 -2.24 -4.11 -2.21
C CYS A 67 -1.31 -3.08 -1.55
N VAL A 68 -0.23 -2.69 -2.23
CA VAL A 68 0.73 -1.70 -1.73
C VAL A 68 0.06 -0.34 -1.53
N ASP A 69 -0.67 0.16 -2.54
CA ASP A 69 -1.36 1.45 -2.48
C ASP A 69 -2.41 1.46 -1.37
N GLN A 70 -3.17 0.37 -1.22
CA GLN A 70 -4.15 0.24 -0.17
C GLN A 70 -3.52 0.06 1.22
N ASN A 71 -2.24 -0.32 1.32
CA ASN A 71 -1.52 -0.43 2.59
C ASN A 71 -0.78 0.87 2.98
N ASP A 72 -0.47 1.73 2.02
CA ASP A 72 0.29 2.97 2.23
C ASP A 72 -0.48 4.02 3.08
N GLY A 73 0.01 4.35 4.28
CA GLY A 73 -0.73 5.20 5.21
C GLY A 73 -2.00 4.55 5.77
N LEU A 74 -2.13 3.22 5.74
CA LEU A 74 -3.29 2.51 6.30
C LEU A 74 -3.48 2.78 7.79
N HIS A 75 -2.38 3.03 8.50
CA HIS A 75 -2.35 3.27 9.94
C HIS A 75 -2.42 4.74 10.33
N ASP A 76 -2.69 5.63 9.38
CA ASP A 76 -2.82 7.06 9.65
C ASP A 76 -4.22 7.42 10.16
N ALA A 77 -4.36 8.65 10.67
CA ALA A 77 -5.60 9.17 11.24
C ALA A 77 -6.77 9.26 10.24
N SER A 78 -6.49 9.19 8.93
CA SER A 78 -7.50 9.14 7.87
C SER A 78 -8.02 7.73 7.55
N ALA A 79 -7.48 6.70 8.22
CA ALA A 79 -7.86 5.31 8.07
C ALA A 79 -7.85 4.60 9.43
N CYS A 80 -7.04 3.54 9.60
CA CYS A 80 -7.08 2.68 10.78
C CYS A 80 -6.39 3.27 12.01
N GLY A 81 -5.68 4.41 11.88
CA GLY A 81 -5.12 5.16 13.00
C GLY A 81 -6.08 6.18 13.60
N ALA A 82 -7.29 6.30 13.06
CA ALA A 82 -8.29 7.22 13.60
C ALA A 82 -8.69 6.82 15.03
N LEU A 83 -8.96 7.82 15.86
CA LEU A 83 -9.61 7.57 17.15
C LEU A 83 -11.00 6.97 16.92
N ALA A 84 -11.43 6.10 17.84
CA ALA A 84 -12.81 5.63 17.86
C ALA A 84 -13.79 6.80 18.04
N CYS A 85 -15.00 6.69 17.50
CA CYS A 85 -16.05 7.66 17.73
C CYS A 85 -16.48 7.66 19.20
N GLN A 86 -16.80 8.83 19.74
CA GLN A 86 -17.08 9.02 21.15
C GLN A 86 -18.20 10.04 21.30
N GLN A 87 -19.15 9.82 22.23
CA GLN A 87 -20.26 10.75 22.46
C GLN A 87 -19.78 12.17 22.77
N ALA A 88 -18.69 12.30 23.54
CA ALA A 88 -18.12 13.59 23.93
C ALA A 88 -17.35 14.34 22.81
N ALA A 89 -17.03 13.69 21.68
CA ALA A 89 -16.21 14.32 20.63
C ALA A 89 -16.98 15.35 19.77
N GLY A 90 -18.30 15.38 19.87
CA GLY A 90 -19.17 16.23 19.06
C GLY A 90 -19.39 15.69 17.63
N ALA A 91 -20.44 16.21 16.99
CA ALA A 91 -20.95 15.66 15.72
C ALA A 91 -19.98 15.80 14.54
N ALA A 92 -19.19 16.87 14.47
CA ALA A 92 -18.23 17.08 13.38
C ALA A 92 -17.06 16.09 13.47
N ALA A 93 -16.46 15.92 14.66
CA ALA A 93 -15.35 15.00 14.88
C ALA A 93 -15.78 13.55 14.65
N ASN A 94 -16.96 13.14 15.12
CA ASN A 94 -17.45 11.78 14.89
C ASN A 94 -17.75 11.49 13.41
N ARG A 95 -18.19 12.47 12.62
CA ARG A 95 -18.32 12.31 11.16
C ARG A 95 -16.98 12.06 10.48
N GLN A 96 -15.93 12.78 10.87
CA GLN A 96 -14.57 12.56 10.34
C GLN A 96 -14.04 11.18 10.73
N ARG A 97 -14.19 10.79 12.01
CA ARG A 97 -13.79 9.46 12.48
C ARG A 97 -14.58 8.35 11.77
N LEU A 98 -15.87 8.54 11.52
CA LEU A 98 -16.69 7.59 10.76
C LEU A 98 -16.14 7.38 9.34
N ALA A 99 -15.81 8.46 8.64
CA ALA A 99 -15.22 8.39 7.31
C ALA A 99 -13.87 7.67 7.33
N ALA A 100 -13.03 7.93 8.33
CA ALA A 100 -11.75 7.25 8.48
C ALA A 100 -11.90 5.75 8.75
N TRP A 101 -12.83 5.35 9.62
CA TRP A 101 -13.10 3.92 9.87
C TRP A 101 -13.71 3.21 8.65
N GLN A 102 -14.54 3.89 7.86
CA GLN A 102 -15.03 3.36 6.59
C GLN A 102 -13.87 3.13 5.62
N ASN A 103 -12.99 4.12 5.46
CA ASN A 103 -11.78 4.01 4.64
C ASN A 103 -10.88 2.86 5.12
N CYS A 104 -10.69 2.69 6.44
CA CYS A 104 -9.95 1.55 7.00
C CYS A 104 -10.55 0.20 6.56
N VAL A 105 -11.87 0.04 6.67
CA VAL A 105 -12.57 -1.20 6.29
C VAL A 105 -12.45 -1.47 4.79
N ASP A 106 -12.65 -0.46 3.95
CA ASP A 106 -12.60 -0.60 2.49
C ASP A 106 -11.20 -1.05 2.04
N ARG A 107 -10.16 -0.36 2.54
CA ARG A 107 -8.76 -0.69 2.25
C ARG A 107 -8.37 -2.07 2.75
N ARG A 108 -8.75 -2.43 3.99
CA ARG A 108 -8.48 -3.77 4.54
C ARG A 108 -9.19 -4.88 3.75
N THR A 109 -10.38 -4.61 3.24
CA THR A 109 -11.12 -5.55 2.37
C THR A 109 -10.36 -5.79 1.07
N LEU A 110 -9.86 -4.74 0.43
CA LEU A 110 -9.07 -4.86 -0.80
C LEU A 110 -7.75 -5.62 -0.57
N ILE A 111 -7.03 -5.32 0.51
CA ILE A 111 -5.80 -6.04 0.89
C ILE A 111 -6.09 -7.52 1.15
N ASN A 112 -7.12 -7.82 1.94
CA ASN A 112 -7.48 -9.20 2.25
C ASN A 112 -7.88 -9.96 0.98
N GLY A 113 -8.69 -9.35 0.12
CA GLY A 113 -9.05 -9.91 -1.19
C GLY A 113 -7.84 -10.15 -2.10
N ALA A 114 -6.83 -9.29 -2.05
CA ALA A 114 -5.58 -9.46 -2.80
C ALA A 114 -4.82 -10.72 -2.33
N PHE A 115 -4.73 -10.98 -1.03
CA PHE A 115 -4.13 -12.21 -0.50
C PHE A 115 -4.95 -13.45 -0.84
N ASP A 116 -6.27 -13.42 -0.59
CA ASP A 116 -7.19 -14.54 -0.83
C ASP A 116 -7.15 -15.00 -2.29
N ASN A 117 -7.25 -14.04 -3.23
CA ASN A 117 -7.21 -14.35 -4.66
C ASN A 117 -5.81 -14.84 -5.07
N THR A 118 -4.75 -14.32 -4.47
CA THR A 118 -3.39 -14.80 -4.75
C THR A 118 -3.20 -16.25 -4.33
N LEU A 119 -3.69 -16.63 -3.14
CA LEU A 119 -3.66 -18.02 -2.70
C LEU A 119 -4.42 -18.94 -3.66
N LYS A 120 -5.64 -18.55 -4.06
CA LYS A 120 -6.44 -19.33 -5.02
C LYS A 120 -5.70 -19.53 -6.34
N ASP A 121 -5.12 -18.48 -6.90
CA ASP A 121 -4.43 -18.57 -8.19
C ASP A 121 -3.13 -19.37 -8.08
N LEU A 122 -2.37 -19.22 -6.99
CA LEU A 122 -1.15 -20.01 -6.76
C LEU A 122 -1.46 -21.50 -6.56
N ASP A 123 -2.51 -21.82 -5.81
CA ASP A 123 -2.95 -23.22 -5.63
C ASP A 123 -3.52 -23.82 -6.93
N ALA A 124 -4.14 -23.00 -7.79
CA ALA A 124 -4.54 -23.41 -9.14
C ALA A 124 -3.31 -23.64 -10.04
N PHE A 125 -2.35 -22.71 -10.05
CA PHE A 125 -1.13 -22.80 -10.85
C PHE A 125 -0.32 -24.05 -10.50
N LYS A 126 -0.22 -24.41 -9.20
CA LYS A 126 0.45 -25.63 -8.75
C LYS A 126 -0.13 -26.93 -9.30
N LYS A 127 -1.39 -26.93 -9.74
CA LYS A 127 -2.03 -28.09 -10.38
C LYS A 127 -1.75 -28.16 -11.88
N GLY A 128 -1.26 -27.08 -12.47
CA GLY A 128 -0.98 -26.96 -13.89
C GLY A 128 0.32 -27.66 -14.33
N PRO A 129 0.46 -27.94 -15.63
CA PRO A 129 1.66 -28.58 -16.19
C PRO A 129 2.91 -27.71 -16.03
N SER A 130 2.78 -26.38 -16.12
CA SER A 130 3.91 -25.42 -16.02
C SER A 130 4.69 -25.56 -14.72
N TYR A 131 4.01 -25.82 -13.60
CA TYR A 131 4.65 -25.98 -12.29
C TYR A 131 5.40 -27.32 -12.14
N LYS A 132 5.02 -28.37 -12.87
CA LYS A 132 5.66 -29.69 -12.76
C LYS A 132 7.14 -29.64 -13.14
N GLY A 133 7.46 -28.85 -14.17
CA GLY A 133 8.81 -28.64 -14.69
C GLY A 133 9.70 -27.71 -13.88
N TRP A 134 9.18 -27.05 -12.83
CA TRP A 134 9.98 -26.18 -11.97
C TRP A 134 11.04 -26.96 -11.20
N LYS A 135 12.18 -26.31 -10.95
CA LYS A 135 13.25 -26.86 -10.12
C LYS A 135 12.82 -26.92 -8.66
N GLN A 136 13.52 -27.73 -7.85
CA GLN A 136 13.21 -27.85 -6.43
C GLN A 136 13.26 -26.49 -5.71
N GLN A 137 14.20 -25.61 -6.10
CA GLN A 137 14.29 -24.25 -5.58
C GLN A 137 13.00 -23.46 -5.83
N GLY A 138 12.45 -23.48 -7.05
CA GLY A 138 11.18 -22.83 -7.37
C GLY A 138 10.01 -23.42 -6.59
N LYS A 139 9.97 -24.74 -6.43
CA LYS A 139 8.93 -25.43 -5.65
C LYS A 139 8.97 -25.03 -4.17
N ASN A 140 10.17 -24.94 -3.58
CA ASN A 140 10.36 -24.48 -2.21
C ASN A 140 9.97 -23.00 -2.06
N ALA A 141 10.37 -22.14 -3.00
CA ALA A 141 9.99 -20.74 -3.00
C ALA A 141 8.47 -20.53 -3.10
N MET A 142 7.79 -21.32 -3.94
CA MET A 142 6.33 -21.31 -4.05
C MET A 142 5.66 -21.68 -2.72
N ALA A 143 6.14 -22.74 -2.05
CA ALA A 143 5.64 -23.15 -0.75
C ALA A 143 5.82 -22.04 0.30
N GLU A 144 6.99 -21.38 0.29
CA GLU A 144 7.29 -20.28 1.20
C GLU A 144 6.42 -19.06 0.97
N VAL A 145 6.21 -18.64 -0.29
CA VAL A 145 5.29 -17.55 -0.63
C VAL A 145 3.88 -17.85 -0.14
N ILE A 146 3.36 -19.06 -0.40
CA ILE A 146 2.02 -19.46 0.07
C ILE A 146 1.95 -19.44 1.60
N ARG A 147 2.98 -19.94 2.29
CA ARG A 147 3.03 -19.95 3.76
C ARG A 147 2.98 -18.53 4.32
N LYS A 148 3.83 -17.62 3.81
CA LYS A 148 3.87 -16.22 4.25
C LYS A 148 2.56 -15.49 3.96
N ILE A 149 1.95 -15.73 2.79
CA ILE A 149 0.64 -15.14 2.47
C ILE A 149 -0.44 -15.64 3.44
N LYS A 150 -0.51 -16.94 3.75
CA LYS A 150 -1.48 -17.48 4.71
C LYS A 150 -1.31 -16.88 6.12
N LEU A 151 -0.06 -16.70 6.55
CA LEU A 151 0.23 -16.05 7.83
C LEU A 151 -0.19 -14.58 7.84
N GLY A 152 0.07 -13.84 6.76
CA GLY A 152 -0.39 -12.45 6.63
C GLY A 152 -1.92 -12.36 6.59
N GLN A 153 -2.58 -13.20 5.80
CA GLN A 153 -4.03 -13.22 5.60
C GLN A 153 -4.79 -13.35 6.92
N SER A 154 -4.37 -14.24 7.82
CA SER A 154 -5.05 -14.42 9.12
C SER A 154 -5.00 -13.14 9.97
N GLY A 155 -3.86 -12.45 9.99
CA GLY A 155 -3.70 -11.15 10.64
C GLY A 155 -4.58 -10.07 10.00
N HIS A 156 -4.60 -9.99 8.67
CA HIS A 156 -5.44 -9.03 7.94
C HIS A 156 -6.95 -9.28 8.16
N ALA A 157 -7.39 -10.54 8.20
CA ALA A 157 -8.77 -10.91 8.46
C ALA A 157 -9.23 -10.52 9.87
N ILE A 158 -8.40 -10.76 10.90
CA ILE A 158 -8.69 -10.31 12.27
C ILE A 158 -8.78 -8.79 12.32
N ALA A 159 -7.82 -8.09 11.71
CA ALA A 159 -7.81 -6.64 11.72
C ALA A 159 -8.99 -6.03 10.94
N LEU A 160 -9.45 -6.66 9.85
CA LEU A 160 -10.66 -6.27 9.14
C LEU A 160 -11.91 -6.47 10.00
N LYS A 161 -12.02 -7.59 10.70
CA LYS A 161 -13.12 -7.84 11.66
C LYS A 161 -13.17 -6.75 12.73
N ASN A 162 -12.03 -6.39 13.30
CA ASN A 162 -11.93 -5.35 14.33
C ASN A 162 -12.31 -3.97 13.77
N ALA A 163 -11.78 -3.60 12.60
CA ALA A 163 -12.13 -2.34 11.93
C ALA A 163 -13.63 -2.25 11.62
N THR A 164 -14.24 -3.37 11.18
CA THR A 164 -15.68 -3.45 10.91
C THR A 164 -16.50 -3.26 12.19
N SER A 165 -16.05 -3.86 13.31
CA SER A 165 -16.68 -3.64 14.62
C SER A 165 -16.62 -2.17 15.02
N THR A 166 -15.45 -1.54 14.95
CA THR A 166 -15.27 -0.13 15.32
C THR A 166 -16.09 0.80 14.42
N LEU A 167 -16.16 0.53 13.11
CA LEU A 167 -17.02 1.26 12.19
C LEU A 167 -18.50 1.15 12.59
N ASN A 168 -18.96 -0.05 12.93
CA ASN A 168 -20.34 -0.27 13.34
C ASN A 168 -20.66 0.44 14.67
N ASP A 169 -19.74 0.44 15.62
CA ASP A 169 -19.89 1.18 16.87
C ASP A 169 -19.91 2.69 16.62
N CYS A 170 -19.06 3.19 15.72
CA CYS A 170 -19.11 4.58 15.31
C CYS A 170 -20.46 4.97 14.67
N LYS A 171 -21.00 4.11 13.80
CA LYS A 171 -22.32 4.33 13.17
C LYS A 171 -23.44 4.46 14.20
N LYS A 172 -23.33 3.82 15.37
CA LYS A 172 -24.33 3.96 16.47
C LYS A 172 -24.25 5.32 17.17
N ILE A 173 -23.08 5.97 17.16
CA ILE A 173 -22.85 7.27 17.82
C ILE A 173 -23.20 8.44 16.90
N VAL A 174 -23.00 8.28 15.60
CA VAL A 174 -23.24 9.33 14.59
C VAL A 174 -24.70 9.40 14.14
N ARG A 175 -25.47 8.32 14.31
CA ARG A 175 -26.92 8.28 14.10
C ARG A 175 -27.63 9.20 15.09
#